data_AF-A0A922VNR7-F1
#
_entry.id   AF-A0A922VNR7-F1
#
_cell.length_a   1.000
_cell.length_b   1.000
_cell.length_c   1.000
_cell.angle_alpha   90.00
_cell.angle_beta   90.00
_cell.angle_gamma   90.00
#
_symmetry.space_group_name_H-M   'P 1'
#
loop_
_entity.id
_entity.type
_entity.pdbx_description
1 polymer ?
#
loop_
_entity_poly.entity_id
_entity_poly.type
_entity_poly.pdbx_seq_one_letter_code
_entity_poly.pdbx_strand_id
1 'polypeptide(L)'
;MRSPPRRRAAVEPGHARPAYGRDPALLPSPRRDGGTDSTFVGAKPSPRTYGSFPRILGQFVRDEGILGLEEAVAKMTSMPAARLGLRDRGRLADGFVADVVVFDPARVRALATYDEPRQFPEGIEHVIVAGVLVVDRGVHTGATPGRALRRDRD
;
A
#
# COMPACT_ATOMS: atom_id res chain seq x y z
N MET A 1 -9.98 -50.29 25.75
CA MET A 1 -9.18 -50.34 24.51
C MET A 1 -8.72 -48.91 24.21
N ARG A 2 -7.43 -48.58 24.33
CA ARG A 2 -6.92 -47.20 24.10
C ARG A 2 -6.39 -47.09 22.67
N SER A 3 -6.84 -46.09 21.91
CA SER A 3 -6.31 -45.80 20.58
C SER A 3 -4.83 -45.37 20.66
N PRO A 4 -3.99 -45.75 19.67
CA PRO A 4 -2.59 -45.35 19.65
C PRO A 4 -2.44 -43.85 19.37
N PRO A 5 -1.41 -43.18 19.92
CA PRO A 5 -1.15 -41.78 19.62
C PRO A 5 -0.76 -41.62 18.15
N ARG A 6 -1.42 -40.69 17.44
CA ARG A 6 -1.03 -40.33 16.07
C ARG A 6 0.39 -39.76 16.09
N ARG A 7 1.33 -40.39 15.37
CA ARG A 7 2.65 -39.81 15.11
C ARG A 7 2.45 -38.44 14.46
N ARG A 8 2.95 -37.37 15.09
CA ARG A 8 3.17 -36.11 14.38
C ARG A 8 4.24 -36.38 13.32
N ALA A 9 3.91 -36.16 12.05
CA ALA A 9 4.93 -36.08 11.02
C ALA A 9 5.89 -34.95 11.38
N ALA A 10 7.19 -35.20 11.29
CA ALA A 10 8.18 -34.14 11.38
C ALA A 10 7.99 -33.17 10.20
N VAL A 11 8.17 -31.88 10.44
CA VAL A 11 8.16 -30.87 9.38
C VAL A 11 9.59 -30.76 8.86
N GLU A 12 9.78 -31.11 7.58
CA GLU A 12 11.06 -30.97 6.89
C GLU A 12 11.57 -29.51 6.94
N PRO A 13 12.80 -29.26 7.42
CA PRO A 13 13.37 -27.91 7.47
C PRO A 13 13.90 -27.51 6.09
N GLY A 14 13.16 -26.66 5.36
CA GLY A 14 13.64 -26.13 4.07
C GLY A 14 12.64 -25.31 3.28
N HIS A 15 11.33 -25.56 3.43
CA HIS A 15 10.31 -24.69 2.85
C HIS A 15 10.04 -23.50 3.77
N ALA A 16 10.53 -22.32 3.38
CA ALA A 16 10.03 -21.06 3.90
C ALA A 16 8.51 -21.01 3.65
N ARG A 17 7.71 -21.00 4.72
CA ARG A 17 6.25 -20.84 4.60
C ARG A 17 5.99 -19.51 3.87
N PRO A 18 5.17 -19.47 2.81
CA PRO A 18 4.79 -18.20 2.20
C PRO A 18 4.19 -17.31 3.29
N ALA A 19 4.68 -16.09 3.41
CA ALA A 19 4.21 -15.16 4.42
C ALA A 19 2.69 -14.98 4.28
N TYR A 20 1.98 -15.11 5.39
CA TYR A 20 0.52 -15.21 5.44
C TYR A 20 -0.15 -14.12 4.59
N GLY A 21 -0.89 -14.52 3.57
CA GLY A 21 -1.61 -13.62 2.64
C GLY A 21 -0.94 -13.34 1.29
N ARG A 22 0.29 -13.84 1.03
CA ARG A 22 0.92 -13.79 -0.31
C ARG A 22 0.50 -14.95 -1.22
N ASP A 23 -0.76 -14.94 -1.64
CA ASP A 23 -1.18 -15.75 -2.80
C ASP A 23 -0.98 -14.91 -4.07
N PRO A 24 -0.06 -15.29 -4.98
CA PRO A 24 0.20 -14.52 -6.19
C PRO A 24 -1.00 -14.49 -7.16
N ALA A 25 -1.97 -15.41 -7.04
CA ALA A 25 -3.20 -15.36 -7.83
C ALA A 25 -4.23 -14.36 -7.27
N LEU A 26 -4.16 -13.99 -5.99
CA LEU A 26 -5.11 -13.08 -5.36
C LEU A 26 -4.75 -11.60 -5.52
N LEU A 27 -3.47 -11.26 -5.66
CA LEU A 27 -3.03 -9.86 -5.77
C LEU A 27 -3.48 -9.19 -7.08
N PRO A 28 -3.39 -9.85 -8.26
CA PRO A 28 -3.91 -9.31 -9.52
C PRO A 28 -5.44 -9.26 -9.60
N SER A 29 -6.17 -9.89 -8.66
CA SER A 29 -7.64 -9.92 -8.71
C SER A 29 -8.25 -8.51 -8.75
N PRO A 30 -9.20 -8.21 -9.66
CA PRO A 30 -9.87 -6.91 -9.72
C PRO A 30 -10.77 -6.65 -8.50
N ARG A 31 -10.98 -7.65 -7.64
CA ARG A 31 -11.74 -7.55 -6.39
C ARG A 31 -10.88 -7.10 -5.19
N ARG A 32 -9.57 -6.90 -5.34
CA ARG A 32 -8.68 -6.37 -4.31
C ARG A 32 -8.15 -4.98 -4.65
N ASP A 33 -8.15 -4.12 -3.63
CA ASP A 33 -7.50 -2.80 -3.61
C ASP A 33 -6.38 -2.79 -2.55
N GLY A 34 -5.50 -1.79 -2.63
CA GLY A 34 -4.50 -1.53 -1.61
C GLY A 34 -5.12 -0.92 -0.35
N GLY A 35 -4.86 -1.52 0.82
CA GLY A 35 -5.19 -0.96 2.13
C GLY A 35 -4.03 -1.16 3.09
N THR A 36 -3.67 -0.12 3.86
CA THR A 36 -2.53 -0.22 4.78
C THR A 36 -2.85 -0.96 6.08
N ASP A 37 -4.13 -0.98 6.49
CA ASP A 37 -4.61 -1.59 7.75
C ASP A 37 -3.83 -1.08 8.98
N SER A 38 -3.55 0.22 9.02
CA SER A 38 -2.55 0.79 9.93
C SER A 38 -3.06 1.07 11.35
N THR A 39 -2.30 0.63 12.34
CA THR A 39 -2.45 1.02 13.74
C THR A 39 -1.27 1.92 14.15
N PHE A 40 -1.53 3.22 14.33
CA PHE A 40 -0.51 4.21 14.68
C PHE A 40 -0.11 4.21 16.18
N VAL A 41 -0.78 3.37 16.98
CA VAL A 41 -0.65 3.33 18.45
C VAL A 41 0.53 2.46 18.88
N GLY A 42 1.25 2.90 19.92
CA GLY A 42 2.31 2.13 20.58
C GLY A 42 3.73 2.47 20.11
N ALA A 43 4.73 1.96 20.83
CA ALA A 43 6.14 2.25 20.58
C ALA A 43 6.66 1.66 19.26
N LYS A 44 6.16 0.50 18.83
CA LYS A 44 6.50 -0.15 17.56
C LYS A 44 5.21 -0.51 16.78
N PRO A 45 4.66 0.40 15.97
CA PRO A 45 3.53 0.08 15.08
C PRO A 45 3.93 -0.95 14.01
N SER A 46 2.95 -1.51 13.31
CA SER A 46 3.26 -2.46 12.23
C SER A 46 3.96 -1.76 11.05
N PRO A 47 4.97 -2.36 10.40
CA PRO A 47 5.75 -1.69 9.35
C PRO A 47 4.92 -1.27 8.13
N ARG A 48 3.74 -1.88 7.95
CA ARG A 48 2.73 -1.50 6.95
C ARG A 48 2.28 -0.04 7.04
N THR A 49 2.41 0.57 8.22
CA THR A 49 2.02 1.97 8.49
C THR A 49 2.83 2.99 7.72
N TYR A 50 4.11 2.74 7.46
CA TYR A 50 4.96 3.63 6.68
C TYR A 50 5.36 3.00 5.32
N GLY A 51 5.21 1.69 5.17
CA GLY A 51 5.74 0.93 4.03
C GLY A 51 4.76 0.37 3.00
N SER A 52 3.44 0.34 3.22
CA SER A 52 2.54 -0.47 2.37
C SER A 52 2.56 -0.13 0.88
N PHE A 53 2.25 1.10 0.48
CA PHE A 53 2.21 1.47 -0.95
C PHE A 53 3.61 1.50 -1.60
N PRO A 54 4.68 2.01 -0.96
CA PRO A 54 6.05 1.91 -1.47
C PRO A 54 6.55 0.47 -1.60
N ARG A 55 6.05 -0.48 -0.78
CA ARG A 55 6.31 -1.92 -0.94
C ARG A 55 5.57 -2.48 -2.15
N ILE A 56 4.33 -2.07 -2.43
CA ILE A 56 3.62 -2.49 -3.65
C ILE A 56 4.41 -2.03 -4.88
N LEU A 57 4.78 -0.75 -4.95
CA LEU A 57 5.50 -0.18 -6.11
C LEU A 57 6.93 -0.72 -6.26
N GLY A 58 7.70 -0.79 -5.17
CA GLY A 58 9.07 -1.30 -5.21
C GLY A 58 9.11 -2.82 -5.34
N GLN A 59 8.59 -3.52 -4.33
CA GLN A 59 8.73 -4.97 -4.24
C GLN A 59 7.81 -5.71 -5.21
N PHE A 60 6.50 -5.42 -5.24
CA PHE A 60 5.56 -6.25 -6.01
C PHE A 60 5.49 -5.89 -7.50
N VAL A 61 5.79 -4.64 -7.89
CA VAL A 61 5.88 -4.23 -9.30
C VAL A 61 7.31 -4.38 -9.82
N ARG A 62 8.28 -3.61 -9.31
CA ARG A 62 9.64 -3.59 -9.87
C ARG A 62 10.44 -4.86 -9.58
N ASP A 63 10.48 -5.32 -8.32
CA ASP A 63 11.42 -6.39 -7.91
C ASP A 63 10.89 -7.81 -8.18
N GLU A 64 9.60 -8.07 -7.92
CA GLU A 64 8.96 -9.40 -8.02
C GLU A 64 8.08 -9.56 -9.27
N GLY A 65 7.71 -8.48 -9.98
CA GLY A 65 6.92 -8.53 -11.23
C GLY A 65 5.51 -9.12 -11.10
N ILE A 66 4.94 -9.12 -9.89
CA ILE A 66 3.62 -9.72 -9.58
C ILE A 66 2.46 -8.87 -10.13
N LEU A 67 2.67 -7.55 -10.25
CA LEU A 67 1.70 -6.59 -10.78
C LEU A 67 2.33 -5.70 -11.85
N GLY A 68 1.55 -5.33 -12.87
CA GLY A 68 1.90 -4.20 -13.73
C GLY A 68 1.84 -2.88 -12.96
N LEU A 69 2.61 -1.86 -13.38
CA LEU A 69 2.67 -0.58 -12.69
C LEU A 69 1.31 0.14 -12.72
N GLU A 70 0.67 0.15 -13.88
CA GLU A 70 -0.64 0.75 -14.12
C GLU A 70 -1.73 0.04 -13.31
N GLU A 71 -1.65 -1.29 -13.21
CA GLU A 71 -2.58 -2.10 -12.42
C GLU A 71 -2.41 -1.82 -10.92
N ALA A 72 -1.18 -1.76 -10.44
CA ALA A 72 -0.88 -1.39 -9.05
C ALA A 72 -1.39 0.03 -8.74
N VAL A 73 -1.12 1.01 -9.62
CA VAL A 73 -1.63 2.37 -9.49
C VAL A 73 -3.17 2.38 -9.44
N ALA A 74 -3.85 1.63 -10.32
CA ALA A 74 -5.31 1.55 -10.32
C ALA A 74 -5.88 0.98 -9.00
N LYS A 75 -5.30 -0.10 -8.46
CA LYS A 75 -5.66 -0.69 -7.15
C LYS A 75 -5.43 0.25 -5.96
N MET A 76 -4.64 1.31 -6.13
CA MET A 76 -4.34 2.31 -5.10
C MET A 76 -5.06 3.66 -5.32
N THR A 77 -5.69 3.86 -6.49
CA THR A 77 -6.30 5.16 -6.88
C THR A 77 -7.73 4.99 -7.40
N SER A 78 -7.90 4.61 -8.67
CA SER A 78 -9.20 4.65 -9.37
C SER A 78 -10.17 3.56 -8.90
N MET A 79 -9.68 2.39 -8.52
CA MET A 79 -10.49 1.29 -8.01
C MET A 79 -11.08 1.57 -6.62
N PRO A 80 -10.29 2.00 -5.60
CA PRO A 80 -10.87 2.40 -4.31
C PRO A 80 -11.74 3.67 -4.42
N ALA A 81 -11.39 4.64 -5.27
CA ALA A 81 -12.24 5.82 -5.53
C ALA A 81 -13.62 5.41 -6.05
N ALA A 82 -13.69 4.51 -7.05
CA ALA A 82 -14.94 3.98 -7.57
C ALA A 82 -15.76 3.20 -6.51
N ARG A 83 -15.10 2.39 -5.65
CA ARG A 83 -15.78 1.64 -4.59
C ARG A 83 -16.30 2.51 -3.45
N LEU A 84 -15.66 3.64 -3.18
CA LEU A 84 -16.10 4.62 -2.18
C LEU A 84 -17.11 5.64 -2.75
N GLY A 85 -17.30 5.68 -4.07
CA GLY A 85 -18.19 6.62 -4.75
C GLY A 85 -17.60 8.03 -4.92
N LEU A 86 -16.26 8.16 -4.91
CA LEU A 86 -15.56 9.43 -5.12
C LEU A 86 -15.51 9.73 -6.62
N ARG A 87 -16.40 10.61 -7.09
CA ARG A 87 -16.63 10.87 -8.52
C ARG A 87 -15.55 11.76 -9.17
N ASP A 88 -14.84 12.54 -8.36
CA ASP A 88 -13.90 13.61 -8.74
C ASP A 88 -12.43 13.27 -8.40
N ARG A 89 -12.12 12.02 -8.01
CA ARG A 89 -10.81 11.60 -7.49
C ARG A 89 -10.32 10.25 -8.02
N GLY A 90 -9.04 9.97 -7.78
CA GLY A 90 -8.41 8.69 -8.11
C GLY A 90 -8.05 8.51 -9.59
N ARG A 91 -8.13 9.57 -10.40
CA ARG A 91 -7.70 9.61 -11.81
C ARG A 91 -7.06 10.95 -12.12
N LEU A 92 -6.11 10.97 -13.04
CA LEU A 92 -5.61 12.20 -13.65
C LEU A 92 -6.47 12.50 -14.87
N ALA A 93 -7.35 13.49 -14.76
CA ALA A 93 -8.28 13.93 -15.80
C ALA A 93 -8.72 15.38 -15.53
N ASP A 94 -9.16 16.09 -16.57
CA ASP A 94 -9.67 17.45 -16.42
C ASP A 94 -10.92 17.47 -15.52
N GLY A 95 -11.01 18.48 -14.66
CA GLY A 95 -12.09 18.63 -13.67
C GLY A 95 -11.97 17.73 -12.43
N PHE A 96 -10.99 16.83 -12.36
CA PHE A 96 -10.72 16.05 -11.13
C PHE A 96 -9.90 16.87 -10.12
N VAL A 97 -10.01 16.52 -8.85
CA VAL A 97 -9.18 17.12 -7.81
C VAL A 97 -7.73 16.70 -8.00
N ALA A 98 -6.83 17.68 -7.96
CA ALA A 98 -5.38 17.47 -8.08
C ALA A 98 -4.78 16.82 -6.81
N ASP A 99 -5.12 15.56 -6.58
CA ASP A 99 -4.41 14.64 -5.67
C ASP A 99 -3.40 13.84 -6.50
N VAL A 100 -2.11 14.19 -6.39
CA VAL A 100 -1.04 13.67 -7.27
C VAL A 100 0.16 13.21 -6.44
N VAL A 101 0.75 12.08 -6.83
CA VAL A 101 2.02 11.59 -6.28
C VAL A 101 3.03 11.47 -7.41
N VAL A 102 4.19 12.11 -7.26
CA VAL A 102 5.35 11.95 -8.14
C VAL A 102 6.34 11.04 -7.42
N PHE A 103 6.72 9.95 -8.07
CA PHE A 103 7.66 8.98 -7.51
C PHE A 103 8.61 8.45 -8.58
N ASP A 104 9.82 8.08 -8.18
CA ASP A 104 10.81 7.42 -9.01
C ASP A 104 10.54 5.89 -8.99
N PRO A 105 10.12 5.27 -10.11
CA PRO A 105 9.83 3.84 -10.16
C PRO A 105 11.07 2.96 -9.96
N ALA A 106 12.26 3.44 -10.31
CA ALA A 106 13.51 2.70 -10.09
C ALA A 106 13.94 2.74 -8.62
N ARG A 107 13.64 3.82 -7.88
CA ARG A 107 14.09 4.01 -6.48
C ARG A 107 13.04 3.75 -5.41
N VAL A 108 11.75 3.76 -5.72
CA VAL A 108 10.69 3.65 -4.71
C VAL A 108 10.83 2.39 -3.84
N ARG A 109 10.91 2.57 -2.52
CA ARG A 109 11.06 1.47 -1.56
C ARG A 109 10.52 1.80 -0.18
N ALA A 110 10.00 0.78 0.50
CA ALA A 110 9.64 0.84 1.91
C ALA A 110 10.87 0.55 2.79
N LEU A 111 11.22 1.50 3.66
CA LEU A 111 12.30 1.31 4.65
C LEU A 111 11.84 0.69 5.97
N ALA A 112 10.55 0.79 6.30
CA ALA A 112 10.02 0.34 7.59
C ALA A 112 10.18 -1.18 7.81
N THR A 113 10.83 -1.53 8.92
CA THR A 113 11.04 -2.90 9.41
C THR A 113 10.31 -3.13 10.73
N TYR A 114 10.24 -4.36 11.23
CA TYR A 114 9.64 -4.63 12.56
C TYR A 114 10.44 -4.03 13.71
N ASP A 115 11.75 -3.89 13.54
CA ASP A 115 12.62 -3.27 14.54
C ASP A 115 12.56 -1.75 14.49
N GLU A 116 12.51 -1.19 13.27
CA GLU A 116 12.42 0.24 12.97
C GLU A 116 11.18 0.54 12.09
N PRO A 117 9.97 0.54 12.67
CA PRO A 117 8.73 0.67 11.89
C PRO A 117 8.39 2.10 11.49
N ARG A 118 9.08 3.12 12.01
CA ARG A 118 8.85 4.55 11.73
C ARG A 118 9.82 5.14 10.69
N GLN A 119 10.27 4.32 9.75
CA GLN A 119 11.11 4.81 8.64
C GLN A 119 10.22 5.24 7.46
N PHE A 120 10.36 6.51 7.05
CA PHE A 120 9.70 7.00 5.84
C PHE A 120 10.24 6.29 4.59
N PRO A 121 9.43 6.14 3.54
CA PRO A 121 9.86 5.50 2.30
C PRO A 121 10.79 6.40 1.48
N GLU A 122 11.57 5.78 0.61
CA GLU A 122 12.34 6.49 -0.43
C GLU A 122 11.61 6.47 -1.77
N GLY A 123 12.02 7.38 -2.66
CA GLY A 123 11.54 7.47 -4.03
C GLY A 123 10.17 8.14 -4.20
N ILE A 124 9.48 8.52 -3.12
CA ILE A 124 8.32 9.43 -3.18
C ILE A 124 8.87 10.86 -3.15
N GLU A 125 8.83 11.55 -4.28
CA GLU A 125 9.46 12.87 -4.42
C GLU A 125 8.50 13.98 -4.02
N HIS A 126 7.31 14.02 -4.65
CA HIS A 126 6.30 15.04 -4.39
C HIS A 126 4.94 14.41 -4.11
N VAL A 127 4.21 15.00 -3.18
CA VAL A 127 2.80 14.69 -2.92
C VAL A 127 2.02 15.99 -2.91
N ILE A 128 0.96 16.03 -3.70
CA ILE A 128 0.06 17.17 -3.89
C ILE A 128 -1.33 16.70 -3.49
N VAL A 129 -2.03 17.48 -2.68
CA VAL A 129 -3.40 17.18 -2.22
C VAL A 129 -4.26 18.40 -2.49
N ALA A 130 -5.35 18.22 -3.26
CA ALA A 130 -6.19 19.30 -3.74
C ALA A 130 -5.41 20.50 -4.34
N GLY A 131 -4.36 20.22 -5.12
CA GLY A 131 -3.52 21.23 -5.78
C GLY A 131 -2.45 21.89 -4.90
N VAL A 132 -2.36 21.55 -3.62
CA VAL A 132 -1.35 22.09 -2.69
C VAL A 132 -0.26 21.07 -2.41
N LEU A 133 1.01 21.49 -2.52
CA LEU A 133 2.17 20.64 -2.26
C LEU A 133 2.31 20.34 -0.76
N VAL A 134 2.11 19.08 -0.37
CA VAL A 134 2.21 18.59 1.02
C VAL A 134 3.51 17.84 1.30
N VAL A 135 4.19 17.35 0.26
CA VAL A 135 5.57 16.82 0.35
C VAL A 135 6.40 17.43 -0.78
N ASP A 136 7.52 18.05 -0.43
CA ASP A 136 8.57 18.55 -1.34
C ASP A 136 9.84 17.71 -1.14
N ARG A 137 10.30 17.04 -2.21
CA ARG A 137 11.51 16.18 -2.23
C ARG A 137 11.63 15.25 -1.00
N GLY A 138 10.53 14.59 -0.66
CA GLY A 138 10.42 13.65 0.46
C GLY A 138 10.20 14.29 1.86
N VAL A 139 10.18 15.62 1.97
CA VAL A 139 9.95 16.35 3.23
C VAL A 139 8.52 16.89 3.28
N HIS A 140 7.78 16.62 4.36
CA HIS A 140 6.42 17.15 4.54
C HIS A 140 6.45 18.67 4.78
N THR A 141 5.68 19.43 3.99
CA THR A 141 5.70 20.91 4.00
C THR A 141 4.96 21.53 5.19
N GLY A 142 4.19 20.73 5.93
CA GLY A 142 3.30 21.18 7.01
C GLY A 142 1.91 21.60 6.54
N ALA A 143 1.68 21.72 5.22
CA ALA A 143 0.38 22.05 4.67
C ALA A 143 -0.64 20.92 4.91
N THR A 144 -1.85 21.27 5.38
CA THR A 144 -2.96 20.33 5.59
C THR A 144 -4.19 20.72 4.75
N PRO A 145 -4.10 20.67 3.40
CA PRO A 145 -5.18 21.10 2.49
C PRO A 145 -6.38 20.13 2.45
N GLY A 146 -6.25 18.95 3.07
CA GLY A 146 -7.27 17.91 3.08
C GLY A 146 -8.65 18.41 3.55
N ARG A 147 -9.70 17.76 3.05
CA ARG A 147 -11.10 18.05 3.37
C ARG A 147 -11.82 16.75 3.72
N ALA A 148 -12.84 16.84 4.58
CA ALA A 148 -13.68 15.70 4.89
C ALA A 148 -14.49 15.31 3.64
N LEU A 149 -14.24 14.12 3.10
CA LEU A 149 -15.01 13.57 2.00
C LEU A 149 -16.37 13.11 2.52
N ARG A 150 -17.44 13.53 1.86
CA ARG A 150 -18.80 13.06 2.11
C ARG A 150 -19.21 12.19 0.93
N ARG A 151 -19.91 11.10 1.22
CA ARG A 151 -20.63 10.38 0.17
C ARG A 151 -21.88 11.20 -0.13
N ASP A 152 -21.97 11.71 -1.35
CA ASP A 152 -23.17 12.43 -1.80
C ASP A 152 -24.38 11.50 -1.69
N ARG A 153 -25.47 12.07 -1.17
CA ARG A 153 -26.78 11.43 -1.09
C ARG A 153 -27.58 11.88 -2.29
N ASP A 154 -27.37 11.18 -3.40
CA ASP A 154 -28.40 11.01 -4.42
C ASP A 154 -29.42 9.97 -3.94
#